data_AF-A0A365XZD3-F1
#
_entry.id   AF-A0A365XZD3-F1
#
_cell.length_a   1.000
_cell.length_b   1.000
_cell.length_c   1.000
_cell.angle_alpha   90.00
_cell.angle_beta   90.00
_cell.angle_gamma   90.00
#
_symmetry.space_group_name_H-M   'P 1'
#
loop_
_entity.id
_entity.type
_entity.pdbx_description
1 polymer ?
#
loop_
_entity_poly.entity_id
_entity_poly.type
_entity_poly.pdbx_seq_one_letter_code
_entity_poly.pdbx_strand_id
1 'polypeptide(L)'
;MDSLSRGFTGLDSVKGMDSLRAVEGGSITGKVTPAEGAIAVEADNGSEKLKGAVSSGSFAIPAAKAGTYTITIHGKAPFKNAVIKDVKVEDGKATDLGEIKLEQ
;
A
#
# COMPACT_ATOMS: atom_id res chain seq x y z
N MET A 1 54.81 26.63 12.93
CA MET A 1 53.94 27.06 11.82
C MET A 1 53.80 25.85 10.90
N ASP A 2 52.70 25.11 10.82
CA ASP A 2 51.33 25.30 11.28
C ASP A 2 50.71 23.91 11.51
N SER A 3 50.02 23.75 12.62
CA SER A 3 49.15 22.61 12.91
C SER A 3 47.95 22.63 11.97
N LEU A 4 47.47 21.48 11.48
CA LEU A 4 46.02 21.28 11.45
C LEU A 4 45.60 19.81 11.43
N SER A 5 44.74 19.55 12.40
CA SER A 5 44.14 18.32 12.82
C SER A 5 43.06 17.81 11.87
N ARG A 6 42.89 16.48 11.88
CA ARG A 6 41.63 15.71 11.88
C ARG A 6 40.48 16.21 10.99
N GLY A 7 40.13 15.37 10.03
CA GLY A 7 38.79 15.30 9.45
C GLY A 7 38.51 13.87 8.98
N PHE A 8 37.82 13.11 9.83
CA PHE A 8 37.20 11.83 9.47
C PHE A 8 35.91 12.18 8.71
N THR A 9 35.84 11.90 7.41
CA THR A 9 34.63 12.05 6.58
C THR A 9 34.76 11.09 5.39
N GLY A 10 33.94 10.08 5.19
CA GLY A 10 32.79 9.60 5.94
C GLY A 10 32.58 8.12 5.58
N LEU A 11 32.38 7.30 6.61
CA LEU A 11 31.65 6.05 6.49
C LEU A 11 30.19 6.42 6.77
N ASP A 12 29.41 6.64 5.71
CA ASP A 12 27.96 6.57 5.74
C ASP A 12 27.53 5.77 4.51
N SER A 13 27.56 4.45 4.63
CA SER A 13 26.37 3.66 4.94
C SER A 13 25.20 3.93 4.00
N VAL A 14 24.98 2.95 3.13
CA VAL A 14 23.65 2.42 2.79
C VAL A 14 22.64 3.49 2.36
N LYS A 15 22.72 3.91 1.10
CA LYS A 15 21.51 4.33 0.39
C LYS A 15 21.10 3.22 -0.56
N GLY A 16 20.65 2.11 0.05
CA GLY A 16 19.62 1.29 -0.56
C GLY A 16 18.41 2.19 -0.78
N MET A 17 18.42 2.89 -1.90
CA MET A 17 17.19 3.38 -2.52
C MET A 17 17.15 2.61 -3.82
N ASP A 18 16.83 1.32 -3.65
CA ASP A 18 15.87 0.66 -4.52
C ASP A 18 14.98 1.73 -5.09
N SER A 19 14.97 1.79 -6.40
CA SER A 19 14.13 2.66 -7.19
C SER A 19 12.70 2.43 -6.71
N LEU A 20 12.28 3.17 -5.69
CA LEU A 20 10.90 3.56 -5.48
C LEU A 20 10.64 4.38 -6.73
N ARG A 21 10.33 3.67 -7.83
CA ARG A 21 9.65 4.21 -8.99
C ARG A 21 8.63 5.11 -8.35
N ALA A 22 8.79 6.43 -8.51
CA ALA A 22 7.88 7.41 -7.97
C ALA A 22 6.53 6.93 -8.46
N VAL A 23 5.82 6.27 -7.57
CA VAL A 23 4.52 5.73 -7.87
C VAL A 23 3.71 7.00 -7.86
N GLU A 24 3.36 7.48 -9.05
CA GLU A 24 2.56 8.68 -9.21
C GLU A 24 1.21 8.34 -8.58
N GLY A 25 1.02 8.73 -7.31
CA GLY A 25 -0.05 8.26 -6.44
C GLY A 25 0.41 7.80 -5.06
N GLY A 26 -0.54 7.68 -4.15
CA GLY A 26 -0.41 6.91 -2.93
C GLY A 26 -0.53 5.39 -3.18
N SER A 27 -0.49 4.63 -2.09
CA SER A 27 -0.68 3.19 -2.09
C SER A 27 -1.70 2.79 -1.05
N ILE A 28 -2.63 1.90 -1.38
CA ILE A 28 -3.63 1.42 -0.44
C ILE A 28 -3.23 0.04 0.01
N THR A 29 -3.01 -0.15 1.31
CA THR A 29 -2.64 -1.44 1.89
C THR A 29 -3.69 -1.91 2.87
N GLY A 30 -3.73 -3.21 3.11
CA GLY A 30 -4.52 -3.75 4.20
C GLY A 30 -4.28 -5.24 4.34
N LYS A 31 -4.90 -5.81 5.37
CA LYS A 31 -4.86 -7.24 5.64
C LYS A 31 -6.26 -7.80 5.58
N VAL A 32 -6.38 -9.00 5.06
CA VAL A 32 -7.59 -9.78 4.97
C VAL A 32 -7.44 -10.97 5.89
N THR A 33 -8.43 -11.14 6.75
CA THR A 33 -8.53 -12.28 7.64
C THR A 33 -9.84 -13.01 7.33
N PRO A 34 -9.80 -14.30 6.97
CA PRO A 34 -8.61 -15.13 6.79
C PRO A 34 -7.85 -14.83 5.50
N ALA A 35 -6.55 -15.17 5.48
CA ALA A 35 -5.65 -14.84 4.38
C ALA A 35 -6.04 -15.41 3.01
N GLU A 36 -6.66 -16.60 3.01
CA GLU A 36 -7.21 -17.25 1.81
C GLU A 36 -8.63 -16.81 1.48
N GLY A 37 -9.20 -15.93 2.30
CA GLY A 37 -10.56 -15.46 2.11
C GLY A 37 -10.69 -14.49 0.95
N ALA A 38 -9.64 -13.76 0.56
CA ALA A 38 -9.67 -12.83 -0.57
C ALA A 38 -8.94 -13.41 -1.79
N ILE A 39 -9.56 -13.27 -2.97
CA ILE A 39 -8.94 -13.63 -4.26
C ILE A 39 -8.40 -12.41 -5.01
N ALA A 40 -8.98 -11.24 -4.79
CA ALA A 40 -8.64 -10.02 -5.48
C ALA A 40 -9.10 -8.81 -4.67
N VAL A 41 -8.48 -7.66 -4.92
CA VAL A 41 -8.94 -6.38 -4.42
C VAL A 41 -9.03 -5.38 -5.54
N GLU A 42 -10.04 -4.52 -5.48
CA GLU A 42 -10.24 -3.41 -6.40
C GLU A 42 -10.43 -2.13 -5.60
N ALA A 43 -9.81 -1.04 -6.04
CA ALA A 43 -10.08 0.30 -5.56
C ALA A 43 -10.77 1.10 -6.66
N ASP A 44 -11.95 1.60 -6.37
CA ASP A 44 -12.74 2.41 -7.29
C ASP A 44 -12.93 3.82 -6.71
N ASN A 45 -12.52 4.85 -7.45
CA ASN A 45 -12.75 6.25 -7.07
C ASN A 45 -13.95 6.85 -7.85
N GLY A 46 -14.64 6.07 -8.68
CA GLY A 46 -15.62 6.53 -9.65
C GLY A 46 -15.01 7.11 -10.94
N SER A 47 -13.80 7.69 -10.87
CA SER A 47 -13.07 8.14 -12.07
C SER A 47 -12.18 7.04 -12.65
N GLU A 48 -11.51 6.30 -11.78
CA GLU A 48 -10.57 5.23 -12.13
C GLU A 48 -10.77 4.04 -11.20
N LYS A 49 -10.49 2.86 -11.73
CA LYS A 49 -10.61 1.60 -11.02
C LYS A 49 -9.29 0.85 -11.11
N LEU A 50 -8.66 0.67 -9.95
CA LEU A 50 -7.36 0.04 -9.78
C LEU A 50 -7.54 -1.35 -9.18
N LYS A 51 -6.66 -2.28 -9.57
CA LYS A 51 -6.63 -3.64 -9.04
C LYS A 51 -5.39 -3.79 -8.17
N GLY A 52 -5.54 -4.37 -7.00
CA GLY A 52 -4.43 -4.74 -6.15
C GLY A 52 -4.12 -6.23 -6.21
N ALA A 53 -2.88 -6.54 -5.93
CA ALA A 53 -2.48 -7.91 -5.65
C ALA A 53 -2.84 -8.25 -4.21
N VAL A 54 -3.32 -9.48 -4.00
CA VAL A 54 -3.50 -10.08 -2.67
C VAL A 54 -2.46 -11.19 -2.54
N SER A 55 -1.70 -11.16 -1.45
CA SER A 55 -0.68 -12.15 -1.13
C SER A 55 -0.73 -12.49 0.34
N SER A 56 -1.03 -13.75 0.65
CA SER A 56 -1.07 -14.27 2.01
C SER A 56 -1.93 -13.41 2.96
N GLY A 57 -3.10 -12.98 2.47
CA GLY A 57 -4.02 -12.09 3.20
C GLY A 57 -3.64 -10.62 3.17
N SER A 58 -2.41 -10.23 2.87
CA SER A 58 -2.08 -8.81 2.71
C SER A 58 -2.36 -8.37 1.29
N PHE A 59 -3.00 -7.23 1.10
CA PHE A 59 -3.19 -6.65 -0.23
C PHE A 59 -2.56 -5.28 -0.32
N ALA A 60 -2.15 -4.95 -1.55
CA ALA A 60 -1.58 -3.66 -1.87
C ALA A 60 -2.06 -3.20 -3.24
N ILE A 61 -2.50 -1.94 -3.30
CA ILE A 61 -2.93 -1.24 -4.50
C ILE A 61 -1.95 -0.08 -4.69
N PRO A 62 -0.92 -0.23 -5.53
CA PRO A 62 -0.01 0.87 -5.86
C PRO A 62 -0.68 1.85 -6.83
N ALA A 63 -0.11 3.05 -6.96
CA ALA A 63 -0.52 4.08 -7.92
C ALA A 63 -1.97 4.55 -7.75
N ALA A 64 -2.45 4.58 -6.51
CA ALA A 64 -3.73 5.17 -6.18
C ALA A 64 -3.57 6.68 -6.07
N LYS A 65 -4.10 7.45 -7.03
CA LYS A 65 -4.07 8.92 -6.96
C LYS A 65 -4.66 9.43 -5.65
N ALA A 66 -4.29 10.65 -5.26
CA ALA A 66 -4.95 11.32 -4.14
C ALA A 66 -6.45 11.46 -4.41
N GLY A 67 -7.28 10.98 -3.49
CA GLY A 67 -8.73 10.96 -3.67
C GLY A 67 -9.43 10.01 -2.72
N THR A 68 -10.76 9.96 -2.78
CA THR A 68 -11.57 9.04 -2.00
C THR A 68 -11.87 7.79 -2.81
N TYR A 69 -11.48 6.62 -2.31
CA TYR A 69 -11.70 5.33 -2.97
C TYR A 69 -12.70 4.47 -2.20
N THR A 70 -13.36 3.60 -2.95
CA THR A 70 -14.16 2.48 -2.48
C THR A 70 -13.39 1.21 -2.79
N ILE A 71 -12.92 0.54 -1.75
CA ILE A 71 -12.14 -0.68 -1.84
C ILE A 71 -13.08 -1.85 -1.75
N THR A 72 -13.10 -2.70 -2.77
CA THR A 72 -13.87 -3.93 -2.82
C THR A 72 -12.91 -5.11 -2.78
N ILE A 73 -13.00 -5.88 -1.71
CA ILE A 73 -12.26 -7.13 -1.54
C ILE A 73 -13.16 -8.24 -2.03
N HIS A 74 -12.73 -8.91 -3.08
CA HIS A 74 -13.45 -10.06 -3.64
C HIS A 74 -13.16 -11.29 -2.79
N GLY A 75 -14.18 -11.73 -2.05
CA GLY A 75 -14.12 -12.94 -1.26
C GLY A 75 -14.11 -14.20 -2.14
N LYS A 76 -13.35 -15.21 -1.74
CA LYS A 76 -13.40 -16.58 -2.26
C LYS A 76 -14.51 -17.33 -1.51
N ALA A 77 -15.40 -18.04 -2.19
CA ALA A 77 -16.37 -18.89 -1.50
C ALA A 77 -15.68 -19.82 -0.48
N PRO A 78 -16.20 -19.92 0.78
CA PRO A 78 -17.49 -19.43 1.26
C PRO A 78 -17.52 -17.96 1.74
N PHE A 79 -16.45 -17.19 1.62
CA PHE A 79 -16.36 -15.80 2.07
C PHE A 79 -17.08 -14.83 1.11
N LYS A 80 -17.81 -13.87 1.70
CA LYS A 80 -18.42 -12.74 1.01
C LYS A 80 -17.38 -11.66 0.68
N ASN A 81 -17.75 -10.83 -0.29
CA ASN A 81 -17.05 -9.61 -0.65
C ASN A 81 -17.20 -8.54 0.43
N ALA A 82 -16.08 -7.90 0.80
CA ALA A 82 -16.07 -6.79 1.74
C ALA A 82 -15.87 -5.47 0.98
N VAL A 83 -16.59 -4.42 1.40
CA VAL A 83 -16.55 -3.11 0.76
C VAL A 83 -16.21 -2.05 1.81
N ILE A 84 -15.09 -1.36 1.61
CA ILE A 84 -14.63 -0.25 2.44
C ILE A 84 -14.81 1.03 1.64
N LYS A 85 -15.65 1.92 2.14
CA LYS A 85 -15.88 3.25 1.55
C LYS A 85 -15.08 4.30 2.31
N ASP A 86 -15.02 5.50 1.74
CA ASP A 86 -14.40 6.67 2.35
C ASP A 86 -12.88 6.51 2.59
N VAL A 87 -12.22 5.72 1.75
CA VAL A 87 -10.76 5.54 1.85
C VAL A 87 -10.07 6.74 1.25
N LYS A 88 -9.58 7.64 2.11
CA LYS A 88 -8.81 8.79 1.68
C LYS A 88 -7.37 8.39 1.37
N VAL A 89 -7.00 8.56 0.11
CA VAL A 89 -5.64 8.38 -0.38
C VAL A 89 -5.00 9.74 -0.59
N GLU A 90 -3.73 9.85 -0.21
CA GLU A 90 -2.91 11.03 -0.45
C GLU A 90 -1.72 10.63 -1.32
N ASP A 91 -1.30 11.53 -2.21
CA ASP A 91 -0.19 11.28 -3.12
C ASP A 91 1.11 11.05 -2.35
N GLY A 92 1.88 10.03 -2.73
CA GLY A 92 3.11 9.66 -2.04
C GLY A 92 2.91 9.09 -0.63
N LYS A 93 1.68 8.81 -0.18
CA LYS A 93 1.40 8.15 1.10
C LYS A 93 0.80 6.77 0.96
N ALA A 94 1.15 5.91 1.90
CA ALA A 94 0.47 4.65 2.10
C ALA A 94 -0.76 4.83 3.01
N THR A 95 -1.95 4.56 2.47
CA THR A 95 -3.19 4.47 3.22
C THR A 95 -3.40 3.02 3.65
N ASP A 96 -3.18 2.74 4.92
CA ASP A 96 -3.46 1.43 5.49
C ASP A 96 -4.92 1.35 5.97
N LEU A 97 -5.62 0.31 5.52
CA LEU A 97 -7.02 0.03 5.89
C LEU A 97 -7.14 -0.83 7.15
N GLY A 98 -6.02 -1.27 7.72
CA GLY A 98 -5.98 -2.21 8.83
C GLY A 98 -6.38 -3.63 8.42
N GLU A 99 -7.01 -4.33 9.36
CA GLU A 99 -7.48 -5.71 9.18
C GLU A 99 -8.95 -5.75 8.78
N ILE A 100 -9.23 -6.37 7.64
CA ILE A 100 -10.55 -6.63 7.11
C ILE A 100 -10.89 -8.10 7.31
N LYS A 101 -11.92 -8.33 8.12
CA LYS A 101 -12.46 -9.67 8.32
C LYS A 101 -13.50 -9.96 7.26
N LEU A 102 -13.30 -11.04 6.53
CA LEU A 102 -14.31 -11.52 5.59
C LEU A 102 -15.32 -12.39 6.32
N GLU A 103 -16.59 -12.07 6.14
CA GLU A 103 -17.70 -12.86 6.65
C GLU A 103 -18.05 -13.97 5.64
N GLN A 104 -18.41 -15.15 6.13
CA GLN A 104 -18.92 -16.26 5.32
C GLN A 104 -20.45 -16.12 5.12
#